data_AF-A0A1B9ICT1-F1
#
_entry.id   AF-A0A1B9ICT1-F1
#
_cell.length_a   1.000
_cell.length_b   1.000
_cell.length_c   1.000
_cell.angle_alpha   90.00
_cell.angle_beta   90.00
_cell.angle_gamma   90.00
#
_symmetry.space_group_name_H-M   'P 1'
#
loop_
_entity.id
_entity.type
_entity.pdbx_description
1 polymer ?
#
loop_
_entity_poly.entity_id
_entity_poly.type
_entity_poly.pdbx_seq_one_letter_code
_entity_poly.pdbx_strand_id
1 'polypeptide(L)'
;MANEDGQPGFHPFHNDPDHHILIRSENGILFRASEYHLCEASEFFRDLLNDDSIKPDTSNSNMIELGYPSEVIAVFLDLVSSSHPALPMDMEWSQITSLHKLVDYTICSSKIQSLMGKAFEEASIRDPLKVLEYASEVNDIDMVKRAVFSIKDSTMLRFRSQRAPENMSSLLTFLNGLRPSFQLAFLKACLWFDRPNQQFSLQWPMNSGRFSPEAYVFS
;
A
#
# COMPACT_ATOMS: atom_id res chain seq x y z
N MET A 1 13.75 -20.62 -5.65
CA MET A 1 14.51 -21.88 -5.81
C MET A 1 15.65 -21.84 -4.80
N ALA A 2 15.66 -22.75 -3.82
CA ALA A 2 16.79 -22.88 -2.90
C ALA A 2 17.90 -23.67 -3.62
N ASN A 3 19.16 -23.25 -3.46
CA ASN A 3 20.29 -24.06 -3.89
C ASN A 3 20.31 -25.36 -3.07
N GLU A 4 20.80 -26.46 -3.66
CA GLU A 4 20.80 -27.81 -3.06
C GLU A 4 21.53 -27.88 -1.69
N ASP A 5 22.30 -26.85 -1.33
CA ASP A 5 23.05 -26.72 -0.07
C ASP A 5 22.32 -25.96 1.06
N GLY A 6 21.06 -25.56 0.87
CA GLY A 6 20.29 -24.83 1.90
C GLY A 6 20.81 -23.42 2.22
N GLN A 7 21.81 -22.93 1.47
CA GLN A 7 22.27 -21.56 1.57
C GLN A 7 21.36 -20.59 0.81
N PRO A 8 21.09 -19.40 1.36
CA PRO A 8 20.28 -18.39 0.71
C PRO A 8 20.93 -17.96 -0.61
N GLY A 9 20.19 -18.07 -1.70
CA GLY A 9 20.65 -17.60 -3.02
C GLY A 9 20.64 -16.08 -3.11
N PHE A 10 21.58 -15.51 -3.86
CA PHE A 10 21.53 -14.08 -4.21
C PHE A 10 20.56 -13.82 -5.36
N HIS A 11 19.89 -12.67 -5.32
CA HIS A 11 19.08 -12.21 -6.42
C HIS A 11 19.96 -11.97 -7.67
N PRO A 12 19.55 -12.40 -8.88
CA PRO A 12 20.43 -12.36 -10.06
C PRO A 12 20.82 -10.94 -10.49
N PHE A 13 19.95 -9.95 -10.26
CA PHE A 13 20.18 -8.55 -10.66
C PHE A 13 20.78 -7.69 -9.53
N HIS A 14 20.13 -7.64 -8.37
CA HIS A 14 20.64 -6.95 -7.17
C HIS A 14 21.70 -7.75 -6.41
N ASN A 15 22.86 -7.99 -7.03
CA ASN A 15 24.01 -8.66 -6.41
C ASN A 15 25.34 -8.02 -6.84
N ASP A 16 25.36 -6.68 -6.92
CA ASP A 16 26.58 -5.95 -7.24
C ASP A 16 27.61 -6.10 -6.10
N PRO A 17 28.84 -6.59 -6.34
CA PRO A 17 29.85 -6.74 -5.30
C PRO A 17 30.24 -5.43 -4.62
N ASP A 18 30.09 -4.29 -5.29
CA ASP A 18 30.43 -2.95 -4.76
C ASP A 18 29.36 -2.43 -3.79
N HIS A 19 28.18 -3.06 -3.73
CA HIS A 19 27.14 -2.77 -2.77
C HIS A 19 27.37 -3.55 -1.46
N HIS A 20 27.44 -2.83 -0.34
CA HIS A 20 27.80 -3.37 0.97
C HIS A 20 26.61 -3.63 1.90
N ILE A 21 25.42 -3.11 1.59
CA ILE A 21 24.22 -3.37 2.37
C ILE A 21 23.60 -4.68 1.88
N LEU A 22 23.42 -5.62 2.81
CA LEU A 22 22.73 -6.87 2.55
C LEU A 22 21.29 -6.76 3.02
N ILE A 23 20.35 -7.05 2.14
CA ILE A 23 18.92 -7.16 2.48
C ILE A 23 18.51 -8.61 2.28
N ARG A 24 17.81 -9.18 3.26
CA ARG A 24 17.26 -10.53 3.19
C ARG A 24 15.74 -10.46 3.12
N SER A 25 15.16 -11.12 2.12
CA SER A 25 13.71 -11.29 1.98
C SER A 25 13.16 -12.38 2.90
N GLU A 26 11.83 -12.42 3.04
CA GLU A 26 11.10 -13.45 3.81
C GLU A 26 11.40 -14.88 3.30
N ASN A 27 11.50 -15.06 1.99
CA ASN A 27 11.85 -16.34 1.38
C ASN A 27 13.37 -16.62 1.33
N GLY A 28 14.17 -15.81 2.03
CA GLY A 28 15.59 -16.02 2.23
C GLY A 28 16.48 -15.65 1.05
N ILE A 29 16.00 -14.90 0.07
CA ILE A 29 16.85 -14.37 -1.02
C ILE A 29 17.62 -13.15 -0.52
N LEU A 30 18.91 -13.10 -0.87
CA LEU A 30 19.79 -12.00 -0.51
C LEU A 30 19.90 -10.98 -1.65
N PHE A 31 19.89 -9.71 -1.27
CA PHE A 31 20.03 -8.56 -2.16
C PHE A 31 21.21 -7.72 -1.69
N ARG A 32 21.99 -7.22 -2.65
CA ARG A 32 23.00 -6.19 -2.38
C ARG A 32 22.50 -4.84 -2.87
N ALA A 33 22.48 -3.86 -1.98
CA ALA A 33 21.95 -2.53 -2.24
C ALA A 33 22.98 -1.43 -1.94
N SER A 34 22.88 -0.33 -2.69
CA SER A 34 23.68 0.87 -2.47
C SER A 34 23.18 1.62 -1.23
N GLU A 35 24.06 1.81 -0.25
CA GLU A 35 23.79 2.66 0.91
C GLU A 35 23.38 4.07 0.49
N TYR A 36 24.07 4.65 -0.51
CA TYR A 36 23.78 5.99 -0.99
C TYR A 36 22.33 6.12 -1.49
N HIS A 37 21.88 5.22 -2.37
CA HIS A 37 20.52 5.29 -2.90
C HIS A 37 19.46 5.01 -1.82
N LEU A 38 19.71 4.06 -0.91
CA LEU A 38 18.79 3.78 0.19
C LEU A 38 18.62 5.00 1.11
N CYS A 39 19.71 5.64 1.52
CA CYS A 39 19.69 6.84 2.36
C CYS A 39 19.08 8.06 1.65
N GLU A 40 19.26 8.19 0.34
CA GLU A 40 18.63 9.25 -0.45
C GLU A 40 17.11 9.06 -0.53
N ALA A 41 16.67 7.82 -0.77
CA ALA A 41 15.28 7.51 -1.04
C ALA A 41 14.41 7.30 0.21
N SER A 42 15.01 7.04 1.39
CA SER A 42 14.30 6.61 2.61
C SER A 42 14.90 7.23 3.87
N GLU A 43 14.03 7.83 4.70
CA GLU A 43 14.42 8.32 6.04
C GLU A 43 14.80 7.17 6.96
N PHE A 44 14.06 6.06 6.92
CA PHE A 44 14.34 4.87 7.71
C PHE A 44 15.78 4.36 7.50
N PHE A 45 16.20 4.15 6.24
CA PHE A 45 17.54 3.65 5.96
C PHE A 45 18.62 4.68 6.29
N ARG A 46 18.34 5.96 6.06
CA ARG A 46 19.25 7.05 6.46
C ARG A 46 19.50 7.06 7.96
N ASP A 47 18.45 6.94 8.77
CA ASP A 47 18.58 6.94 10.22
C ASP A 47 19.26 5.66 10.70
N LEU A 48 18.86 4.50 10.15
CA LEU A 48 19.43 3.19 10.50
C LEU A 48 20.93 3.08 10.21
N LEU A 49 21.39 3.57 9.06
CA LEU A 49 22.78 3.41 8.60
C LEU A 49 23.73 4.48 9.16
N ASN A 50 23.20 5.64 9.55
CA ASN A 50 23.99 6.68 10.23
C ASN A 50 24.13 6.46 11.74
N ASP A 51 23.38 5.52 12.32
CA ASP A 51 23.48 5.20 13.74
C ASP A 51 24.74 4.37 14.04
N ASP A 52 25.78 5.04 14.54
CA ASP A 52 27.04 4.42 14.96
C ASP A 52 26.86 3.38 16.09
N SER A 53 25.75 3.41 16.83
CA SER A 53 25.45 2.41 17.86
C SER A 53 24.99 1.06 17.29
N ILE A 54 24.55 1.07 16.04
CA ILE A 54 24.05 -0.11 15.33
C ILE A 54 25.17 -0.75 14.50
N LYS A 55 26.35 -0.13 14.35
CA LYS A 55 27.49 -0.67 13.61
C LYS A 55 28.14 -1.84 14.37
N PRO A 56 27.91 -3.09 13.97
CA PRO A 56 28.38 -4.22 14.75
C PRO A 56 29.77 -4.64 14.29
N ASP A 57 30.62 -4.92 15.28
CA ASP A 57 31.98 -5.43 15.12
C ASP A 57 32.00 -6.65 14.18
N THR A 58 32.43 -6.40 12.94
CA THR A 58 33.03 -7.37 12.02
C THR A 58 32.36 -8.75 11.93
N SER A 59 31.41 -8.93 11.00
CA SER A 59 31.46 -9.98 9.94
C SER A 59 30.09 -10.42 9.39
N ASN A 60 28.98 -10.21 10.12
CA ASN A 60 27.62 -10.62 9.69
C ASN A 60 26.57 -9.51 9.85
N SER A 61 27.03 -8.28 9.92
CA SER A 61 26.37 -7.26 10.74
C SER A 61 25.57 -6.21 9.98
N ASN A 62 25.71 -6.16 8.66
CA ASN A 62 24.98 -5.21 7.80
C ASN A 62 23.84 -5.89 7.03
N MET A 63 23.29 -6.99 7.58
CA MET A 63 22.14 -7.67 7.00
C MET A 63 20.85 -7.12 7.60
N ILE A 64 20.00 -6.57 6.75
CA ILE A 64 18.69 -6.04 7.09
C ILE A 64 17.64 -7.05 6.63
N GLU A 65 16.87 -7.59 7.57
CA GLU A 65 15.77 -8.50 7.24
C GLU A 65 14.50 -7.69 6.98
N LEU A 66 14.07 -7.65 5.72
CA LEU A 66 12.80 -7.08 5.32
C LEU A 66 11.82 -8.25 5.17
N GLY A 67 10.82 -8.34 6.06
CA GLY A 67 9.81 -9.40 6.09
C GLY A 67 8.82 -9.33 4.91
N TYR A 68 9.34 -9.23 3.69
CA TYR A 68 8.61 -9.09 2.44
C TYR A 68 9.14 -10.11 1.41
N PRO A 69 8.31 -10.53 0.43
CA PRO A 69 8.74 -11.40 -0.67
C PRO A 69 9.86 -10.78 -1.51
N SER A 70 10.69 -11.63 -2.10
CA SER A 70 11.81 -11.20 -2.95
C SER A 70 11.39 -10.30 -4.11
N GLU A 71 10.23 -10.57 -4.71
CA GLU A 71 9.73 -9.83 -5.88
C GLU A 71 9.35 -8.39 -5.48
N VAL A 72 8.82 -8.21 -4.27
CA VAL A 72 8.46 -6.89 -3.73
C VAL A 72 9.72 -6.08 -3.41
N ILE A 73 10.72 -6.72 -2.81
CA ILE A 73 12.00 -6.08 -2.49
C ILE A 73 12.76 -5.71 -3.77
N ALA A 74 12.75 -6.56 -4.80
CA ALA A 74 13.36 -6.26 -6.09
C ALA A 74 12.77 -4.97 -6.69
N VAL A 75 11.43 -4.89 -6.80
CA VAL A 75 10.76 -3.69 -7.31
C VAL A 75 11.08 -2.46 -6.46
N PHE A 76 11.10 -2.60 -5.13
CA PHE A 76 11.49 -1.52 -4.24
C PHE A 76 12.92 -1.01 -4.54
N LEU A 77 13.88 -1.91 -4.69
CA LEU A 77 15.28 -1.55 -4.99
C LEU A 77 15.43 -0.91 -6.37
N ASP A 78 14.65 -1.35 -7.37
CA ASP A 78 14.58 -0.70 -8.68
C ASP A 78 14.05 0.74 -8.58
N LEU A 79 13.02 0.98 -7.78
CA LEU A 79 12.49 2.33 -7.54
C LEU A 79 13.50 3.24 -6.85
N VAL A 80 14.25 2.70 -5.89
CA VAL A 80 15.26 3.45 -5.13
C VAL A 80 16.49 3.76 -5.98
N SER A 81 16.90 2.82 -6.84
CA SER A 81 18.13 2.95 -7.62
C SER A 81 17.95 3.70 -8.95
N SER A 82 16.71 3.97 -9.37
CA SER A 82 16.42 4.60 -10.65
C SER A 82 16.28 6.11 -10.55
N SER A 83 16.92 6.83 -11.48
CA SER A 83 16.70 8.27 -11.67
C SER A 83 15.27 8.59 -12.14
N HIS A 84 14.64 7.66 -12.86
CA HIS A 84 13.28 7.76 -13.39
C HIS A 84 12.49 6.53 -12.94
N PRO A 85 12.13 6.45 -11.65
CA PRO A 85 11.46 5.29 -11.09
C PRO A 85 10.09 5.10 -11.74
N ALA A 86 9.78 3.86 -12.08
CA ALA A 86 8.53 3.44 -12.67
C ALA A 86 8.14 2.08 -12.09
N LEU A 87 6.83 1.86 -11.93
CA LEU A 87 6.30 0.58 -11.49
C LEU A 87 6.10 -0.35 -12.70
N PRO A 88 6.33 -1.67 -12.56
CA PRO A 88 5.93 -2.63 -13.58
C PRO A 88 4.42 -2.56 -13.86
N MET A 89 4.03 -2.66 -15.14
CA MET A 89 2.62 -2.50 -15.56
C MET A 89 1.73 -3.69 -15.17
N ASP A 90 2.35 -4.84 -14.90
CA ASP A 90 1.72 -6.14 -14.68
C ASP A 90 1.77 -6.59 -13.22
N MET A 91 2.01 -5.67 -12.28
CA MET A 91 2.00 -5.99 -10.85
C MET A 91 0.64 -6.50 -10.39
N GLU A 92 0.67 -7.59 -9.62
CA GLU A 92 -0.50 -8.10 -8.94
C GLU A 92 -0.90 -7.21 -7.76
N TRP A 93 -2.17 -7.24 -7.39
CA TRP A 93 -2.70 -6.47 -6.25
C TRP A 93 -1.97 -6.76 -4.93
N SER A 94 -1.62 -8.02 -4.69
CA SER A 94 -0.85 -8.45 -3.51
C SER A 94 0.53 -7.79 -3.48
N GLN A 95 1.19 -7.67 -4.64
CA GLN A 95 2.48 -7.03 -4.77
C GLN A 95 2.37 -5.51 -4.58
N ILE A 96 1.36 -4.86 -5.16
CA ILE A 96 1.14 -3.41 -5.01
C ILE A 96 0.91 -3.04 -3.54
N THR A 97 0.07 -3.78 -2.83
CA THR A 97 -0.23 -3.52 -1.42
C THR A 97 0.94 -3.85 -0.49
N SER A 98 1.71 -4.89 -0.79
CA SER A 98 2.94 -5.23 -0.07
C SER A 98 4.03 -4.17 -0.29
N LEU A 99 4.20 -3.71 -1.53
CA LEU A 99 5.13 -2.64 -1.86
C LEU A 99 4.72 -1.33 -1.19
N HIS A 100 3.43 -1.01 -1.15
CA HIS A 100 2.94 0.17 -0.44
C HIS A 100 3.28 0.12 1.06
N LYS A 101 3.05 -1.03 1.72
CA LYS A 101 3.44 -1.23 3.12
C LYS A 101 4.95 -1.08 3.32
N LEU A 102 5.78 -1.58 2.40
CA LEU A 102 7.23 -1.42 2.47
C LEU A 102 7.66 0.04 2.28
N VAL A 103 7.08 0.76 1.31
CA VAL A 103 7.35 2.18 1.03
C VAL A 103 6.94 3.08 2.20
N ASP A 104 5.81 2.78 2.83
CA ASP A 104 5.33 3.48 4.03
C ASP A 104 6.23 3.18 5.25
N TYR A 105 6.52 1.90 5.49
CA TYR A 105 7.41 1.46 6.57
C TYR A 105 8.81 2.08 6.49
N THR A 106 9.35 2.19 5.28
CA THR A 106 10.68 2.77 5.05
C THR A 106 10.65 4.29 4.92
N ILE A 107 9.50 4.94 5.07
CA ILE A 107 9.36 6.41 5.03
C ILE A 107 10.06 6.97 3.78
N CYS A 108 9.66 6.45 2.62
CA CYS A 108 10.28 6.83 1.36
C CYS A 108 9.95 8.28 0.95
N SER A 109 10.78 8.82 0.05
CA SER A 109 10.58 10.14 -0.53
C SER A 109 9.20 10.30 -1.19
N SER A 110 8.71 11.53 -1.22
CA SER A 110 7.43 11.89 -1.85
C SER A 110 7.34 11.48 -3.33
N LYS A 111 8.48 11.37 -4.03
CA LYS A 111 8.55 10.87 -5.41
C LYS A 111 8.07 9.42 -5.50
N ILE A 112 8.59 8.53 -4.65
CA ILE A 112 8.19 7.11 -4.63
C ILE A 112 6.75 6.98 -4.12
N GLN A 113 6.37 7.73 -3.08
CA GLN A 113 5.00 7.74 -2.58
C GLN A 113 4.00 8.19 -3.66
N SER A 114 4.36 9.17 -4.50
CA SER A 114 3.51 9.62 -5.61
C SER A 114 3.29 8.54 -6.68
N LEU A 115 4.28 7.66 -6.91
CA LEU A 115 4.12 6.52 -7.81
C LEU A 115 3.13 5.50 -7.26
N MET A 116 3.20 5.20 -5.96
CA MET A 116 2.20 4.36 -5.30
C MET A 116 0.81 5.01 -5.41
N GLY A 117 0.72 6.32 -5.22
CA GLY A 117 -0.51 7.08 -5.41
C GLY A 117 -1.13 6.90 -6.79
N LYS A 118 -0.32 6.92 -7.87
CA LYS A 118 -0.77 6.66 -9.24
C LYS A 118 -1.19 5.20 -9.46
N ALA A 119 -0.45 4.24 -8.92
CA ALA A 119 -0.82 2.83 -9.01
C ALA A 119 -2.19 2.55 -8.36
N PHE A 120 -2.47 3.15 -7.20
CA PHE A 120 -3.80 3.02 -6.57
C PHE A 120 -4.89 3.77 -7.31
N GLU A 121 -4.59 4.87 -8.00
CA GLU A 121 -5.56 5.55 -8.87
C GLU A 121 -5.95 4.67 -10.06
N GLU A 122 -4.98 4.06 -10.73
CA GLU A 122 -5.24 3.11 -11.81
C GLU A 122 -6.00 1.86 -11.32
N ALA A 123 -5.62 1.34 -10.14
CA ALA A 123 -6.32 0.23 -9.51
C ALA A 123 -7.77 0.60 -9.14
N SER A 124 -8.02 1.85 -8.72
CA SER A 124 -9.37 2.33 -8.36
C SER A 124 -10.31 2.36 -9.55
N ILE A 125 -9.78 2.59 -10.76
CA ILE A 125 -10.56 2.54 -12.00
C ILE A 125 -10.98 1.10 -12.32
N ARG A 126 -10.12 0.12 -12.01
CA ARG A 126 -10.35 -1.31 -12.31
C ARG A 126 -11.25 -1.98 -11.27
N ASP A 127 -10.92 -1.81 -9.99
CA ASP A 127 -11.63 -2.41 -8.86
C ASP A 127 -11.65 -1.46 -7.65
N PRO A 128 -12.58 -0.48 -7.64
CA PRO A 128 -12.63 0.52 -6.58
C PRO A 128 -13.00 -0.07 -5.21
N LEU A 129 -13.71 -1.21 -5.16
CA LEU A 129 -14.11 -1.83 -3.90
C LEU A 129 -12.91 -2.44 -3.19
N LYS A 130 -12.04 -3.11 -3.93
CA LYS A 130 -10.80 -3.68 -3.40
C LYS A 130 -9.83 -2.60 -2.90
N VAL A 131 -9.74 -1.49 -3.63
CA VAL A 131 -8.95 -0.33 -3.18
C VAL A 131 -9.56 0.29 -1.92
N LEU A 132 -10.90 0.42 -1.87
CA LEU A 132 -11.60 0.94 -0.69
C LEU A 132 -11.38 0.06 0.56
N GLU A 133 -11.37 -1.26 0.40
CA GLU A 133 -11.07 -2.20 1.48
C GLU A 133 -9.66 -2.00 2.04
N TYR A 134 -8.67 -1.97 1.15
CA TYR A 134 -7.29 -1.75 1.54
C TYR A 134 -7.06 -0.35 2.14
N ALA A 135 -7.62 0.69 1.52
CA ALA A 135 -7.55 2.06 2.01
C ALA A 135 -8.19 2.20 3.41
N SER A 136 -9.24 1.43 3.68
CA SER A 136 -9.82 1.31 5.02
C SER A 136 -8.86 0.67 6.00
N GLU A 137 -8.21 -0.45 5.63
CA GLU A 137 -7.20 -1.14 6.45
C GLU A 137 -6.08 -0.18 6.87
N VAL A 138 -5.47 0.53 5.91
CA VAL A 138 -4.36 1.47 6.16
C VAL A 138 -4.80 2.85 6.65
N ASN A 139 -6.12 3.08 6.77
CA ASN A 139 -6.70 4.36 7.19
C ASN A 139 -6.32 5.56 6.31
N ASP A 140 -6.09 5.35 5.01
CA ASP A 140 -5.76 6.41 4.06
C ASP A 140 -7.05 7.05 3.51
N ILE A 141 -7.38 8.21 4.05
CA ILE A 141 -8.60 8.95 3.71
C ILE A 141 -8.62 9.41 2.25
N ASP A 142 -7.48 9.79 1.69
CA ASP A 142 -7.42 10.29 0.33
C ASP A 142 -7.48 9.16 -0.69
N MET A 143 -6.93 8.00 -0.36
CA MET A 143 -7.16 6.78 -1.13
C MET A 143 -8.63 6.33 -1.06
N VAL A 144 -9.27 6.39 0.12
CA VAL A 144 -10.71 6.09 0.26
C VAL A 144 -11.56 7.02 -0.60
N LYS A 145 -11.30 8.33 -0.59
CA LYS A 145 -12.02 9.29 -1.44
C LYS A 145 -11.90 8.91 -2.91
N ARG A 146 -10.68 8.69 -3.39
CA ARG A 146 -10.41 8.33 -4.80
C ARG A 146 -11.12 7.03 -5.19
N ALA A 147 -11.09 6.03 -4.32
CA ALA A 147 -11.79 4.77 -4.53
C ALA A 147 -13.31 4.98 -4.63
N VAL A 148 -13.91 5.72 -3.69
CA VAL A 148 -15.35 6.03 -3.69
C VAL A 148 -15.77 6.81 -4.94
N PHE A 149 -15.00 7.82 -5.35
CA PHE A 149 -15.28 8.58 -6.58
C PHE A 149 -15.19 7.73 -7.86
N SER A 150 -14.45 6.61 -7.80
CA SER A 150 -14.32 5.68 -8.93
C SER A 150 -15.43 4.61 -8.96
N ILE A 151 -16.26 4.51 -7.91
CA ILE A 151 -17.40 3.58 -7.89
C ILE A 151 -18.47 4.09 -8.85
N LYS A 152 -18.68 3.37 -9.95
CA LYS A 152 -19.74 3.66 -10.93
C LYS A 152 -21.12 3.55 -10.27
N ASP A 153 -22.06 4.37 -10.74
CA ASP A 153 -23.47 4.33 -10.31
C ASP A 153 -24.06 2.92 -10.45
N SER A 154 -23.70 2.18 -11.51
CA SER A 154 -24.17 0.81 -11.71
C SER A 154 -23.74 -0.14 -10.58
N THR A 155 -22.52 -0.01 -10.06
CA THR A 155 -22.05 -0.79 -8.91
C THR A 155 -22.81 -0.41 -7.64
N MET A 156 -23.04 0.88 -7.41
CA MET A 156 -23.86 1.36 -6.29
C MET A 156 -25.31 0.86 -6.39
N LEU A 157 -25.88 0.87 -7.59
CA LEU A 157 -27.24 0.38 -7.84
C LEU A 157 -27.37 -1.12 -7.56
N ARG A 158 -26.33 -1.94 -7.81
CA ARG A 158 -26.33 -3.36 -7.43
C ARG A 158 -26.50 -3.54 -5.92
N PHE A 159 -25.77 -2.77 -5.12
CA PHE A 159 -25.93 -2.77 -3.66
C PHE A 159 -27.30 -2.25 -3.20
N ARG A 160 -27.88 -1.30 -3.93
CA ARG A 160 -29.23 -0.77 -3.63
C ARG A 160 -30.37 -1.69 -4.02
N SER A 161 -30.17 -2.53 -5.04
CA SER A 161 -31.13 -3.57 -5.42
C SER A 161 -31.13 -4.71 -4.38
N GLN A 162 -31.41 -4.37 -3.12
CA GLN A 162 -31.52 -5.23 -1.94
C GLN A 162 -32.66 -6.26 -2.04
N ARG A 163 -33.37 -6.31 -3.18
CA ARG A 163 -34.46 -7.25 -3.42
C ARG A 163 -33.95 -8.67 -3.71
N ALA A 164 -32.67 -8.85 -4.04
CA ALA A 164 -32.06 -10.16 -4.19
C ALA A 164 -31.20 -10.50 -2.97
N PRO A 165 -31.42 -11.65 -2.28
CA PRO A 165 -30.62 -12.07 -1.12
C PRO A 165 -29.13 -12.24 -1.44
N GLU A 166 -28.80 -12.58 -2.69
CA GLU A 166 -27.41 -12.72 -3.19
C GLU A 166 -26.62 -11.41 -3.10
N ASN A 167 -27.26 -10.27 -3.40
CA ASN A 167 -26.64 -8.94 -3.31
C ASN A 167 -26.35 -8.56 -1.86
N MET A 168 -27.22 -8.96 -0.93
CA MET A 168 -27.03 -8.69 0.50
C MET A 168 -25.83 -9.45 1.06
N SER A 169 -25.65 -10.72 0.68
CA SER A 169 -24.50 -11.52 1.12
C SER A 169 -23.16 -10.92 0.64
N SER A 170 -23.13 -10.44 -0.61
CA SER A 170 -21.95 -9.79 -1.20
C SER A 170 -21.64 -8.46 -0.52
N LEU A 171 -22.67 -7.65 -0.23
CA LEU A 171 -22.52 -6.40 0.50
C LEU A 171 -22.01 -6.62 1.92
N LEU A 172 -22.57 -7.59 2.65
CA LEU A 172 -22.13 -7.91 4.01
C LEU A 172 -20.68 -8.42 4.03
N THR A 173 -20.31 -9.27 3.06
CA THR A 173 -18.93 -9.74 2.91
C THR A 173 -17.98 -8.56 2.68
N PHE A 174 -18.34 -7.63 1.78
CA PHE A 174 -17.56 -6.42 1.54
C PHE A 174 -17.47 -5.51 2.77
N LEU A 175 -18.59 -5.24 3.45
CA LEU A 175 -18.62 -4.42 4.66
C LEU A 175 -17.74 -5.02 5.76
N ASN A 176 -17.75 -6.35 5.93
CA ASN A 176 -16.92 -7.02 6.92
C ASN A 176 -15.41 -6.86 6.65
N GLY A 177 -15.00 -6.59 5.42
CA GLY A 177 -13.61 -6.25 5.07
C GLY A 177 -13.22 -4.81 5.46
N LEU A 178 -14.19 -3.90 5.60
CA LEU A 178 -13.93 -2.53 6.02
C LEU A 178 -13.77 -2.42 7.54
N ARG A 179 -12.98 -1.45 8.00
CA ARG A 179 -12.97 -1.10 9.44
C ARG A 179 -14.34 -0.55 9.86
N PRO A 180 -14.79 -0.78 11.11
CA PRO A 180 -16.14 -0.41 11.56
C PRO A 180 -16.53 1.05 11.29
N SER A 181 -15.57 1.95 11.39
CA SER A 181 -15.76 3.36 11.16
C SER A 181 -16.07 3.67 9.67
N PHE A 182 -15.39 2.99 8.75
CA PHE A 182 -15.64 3.09 7.30
C PHE A 182 -16.90 2.33 6.89
N GLN A 183 -17.23 1.20 7.54
CA GLN A 183 -18.51 0.51 7.35
C GLN A 183 -19.68 1.48 7.55
N LEU A 184 -19.68 2.19 8.69
CA LEU A 184 -20.73 3.14 9.02
C LEU A 184 -20.79 4.29 8.01
N ALA A 185 -19.64 4.84 7.61
CA ALA A 185 -19.59 5.93 6.63
C ALA A 185 -20.08 5.47 5.25
N PHE A 186 -19.71 4.27 4.81
CA PHE A 186 -20.16 3.70 3.55
C PHE A 186 -21.68 3.43 3.57
N LEU A 187 -22.20 2.86 4.66
CA LEU A 187 -23.64 2.65 4.84
C LEU A 187 -24.41 3.96 4.87
N LYS A 188 -23.91 4.97 5.59
CA LYS A 188 -24.48 6.33 5.56
C LYS A 188 -24.51 6.84 4.12
N ALA A 189 -23.39 6.78 3.38
CA ALA A 189 -23.36 7.22 1.99
C ALA A 189 -24.43 6.51 1.15
N CYS A 190 -24.54 5.19 1.25
CA CYS A 190 -25.56 4.40 0.54
C CYS A 190 -27.00 4.85 0.85
N LEU A 191 -27.33 5.08 2.12
CA LEU A 191 -28.67 5.51 2.56
C LEU A 191 -29.02 6.94 2.10
N TRP A 192 -28.02 7.81 1.99
CA TRP A 192 -28.22 9.21 1.60
C TRP A 192 -28.50 9.37 0.10
N PHE A 193 -27.97 8.50 -0.75
CA PHE A 193 -28.23 8.55 -2.19
C PHE A 193 -29.68 8.21 -2.59
N ASP A 194 -30.52 7.74 -1.67
CA ASP A 194 -31.94 7.46 -1.93
C ASP A 194 -32.82 8.73 -1.88
N ARG A 195 -32.23 9.90 -1.64
CA ARG A 195 -32.95 11.19 -1.73
C ARG A 195 -32.82 11.78 -3.13
N PRO A 196 -33.85 11.72 -3.98
CA PRO A 196 -33.84 12.44 -5.25
C PRO A 196 -33.73 13.94 -4.94
N ASN A 197 -32.73 14.61 -5.52
CA ASN A 197 -32.46 16.07 -5.49
C ASN A 197 -31.43 16.62 -4.47
N GLN A 198 -30.59 15.80 -3.83
CA GLN A 198 -29.43 16.34 -3.08
C GLN A 198 -28.11 16.08 -3.83
N GLN A 199 -27.36 17.15 -4.11
CA GLN A 199 -25.97 17.05 -4.58
C GLN A 199 -25.12 16.48 -3.44
N PHE A 200 -24.42 15.39 -3.73
CA PHE A 200 -23.57 14.72 -2.75
C PHE A 200 -22.25 15.48 -2.59
N SER A 201 -22.08 16.16 -1.44
CA SER A 201 -20.79 16.63 -0.98
C SER A 201 -20.40 15.81 0.26
N LEU A 202 -19.50 14.85 0.08
CA LEU A 202 -18.89 14.13 1.20
C LEU A 202 -17.97 15.12 1.93
N GLN A 203 -18.52 15.89 2.86
CA GLN A 203 -17.72 16.69 3.77
C GLN A 203 -17.13 15.76 4.83
N TRP A 204 -15.96 15.20 4.52
CA TRP A 204 -15.14 14.47 5.49
C TRP A 204 -14.65 15.49 6.53
N PRO A 205 -15.03 15.37 7.82
CA PRO A 205 -14.55 16.27 8.85
C PRO A 205 -13.03 16.14 9.00
N MET A 206 -12.28 17.14 8.51
CA MET A 206 -10.83 17.05 8.30
C MET A 206 -9.98 17.31 9.56
N ASN A 207 -10.57 17.53 10.74
CA ASN A 207 -9.87 18.23 11.81
C ASN A 207 -8.93 17.42 12.72
N SER A 208 -8.47 16.21 12.37
CA SER A 208 -7.54 15.52 13.30
C SER A 208 -6.60 14.45 12.76
N GLY A 209 -6.50 14.23 11.45
CA GLY A 209 -5.67 13.12 10.91
C GLY A 209 -6.15 11.72 11.35
N ARG A 210 -7.23 11.65 12.13
CA ARG A 210 -7.92 10.43 12.54
C ARG A 210 -9.34 10.47 12.02
N PHE A 211 -9.75 9.34 11.48
CA PHE A 211 -11.10 9.16 11.00
C PHE A 211 -12.10 9.21 12.16
N SER A 212 -12.95 10.25 12.22
CA SER A 212 -14.06 10.33 13.17
C SER A 212 -15.40 10.16 12.45
N PRO A 213 -16.07 9.00 12.59
CA PRO A 213 -17.38 8.76 11.98
C PRO A 213 -18.51 9.64 12.56
N GLU A 214 -18.26 10.31 13.68
CA GLU A 214 -19.22 11.17 14.38
C GLU A 214 -19.24 12.60 13.85
N ALA A 215 -18.12 13.08 13.29
CA ALA A 215 -18.03 14.46 12.80
C ALA A 215 -18.62 14.65 11.39
N TYR A 216 -19.26 13.62 10.84
CA TYR A 216 -19.99 13.72 9.59
C TYR A 216 -21.27 14.54 9.77
N VAL A 217 -21.18 15.81 9.43
CA VAL A 217 -22.32 16.70 9.26
C VAL A 217 -22.66 16.71 7.76
N PHE A 218 -23.83 16.19 7.41
CA PHE A 218 -24.35 16.25 6.04
C PHE A 218 -25.24 17.49 5.93
N SER A 219 -24.83 18.48 5.13
CA SER A 219 -25.61 19.66 4.76
C SER A 219 -26.39 19.46 3.47
#